data_AF-A0A257NPP7-F1
#
_entry.id   AF-A0A257NPP7-F1
#
_cell.length_a   1.000
_cell.length_b   1.000
_cell.length_c   1.000
_cell.angle_alpha   90.00
_cell.angle_beta   90.00
_cell.angle_gamma   90.00
#
_symmetry.space_group_name_H-M   'P 1'
#
loop_
_entity.id
_entity.type
_entity.pdbx_description
1 polymer ?
#
loop_
_entity_poly.entity_id
_entity_poly.type
_entity_poly.pdbx_seq_one_letter_code
_entity_poly.pdbx_strand_id
1 'polypeptide(L)'
;MSQYWLIGISGVALFFALVSIIAVTRLAASVKTHSSNARWLQAQLERIENEQGSIESALAGLGRHMDGFDQKITLQAQRLEHIETRLVSATNADDSERGFSHAVRLSTQGRVTLQELVNDFGLSESEAQLLLRINQPKSV
;
A
#
# COMPACT_ATOMS: atom_id res chain seq x y z
N MET A 1 -26.29 51.60 81.08
CA MET A 1 -25.07 51.24 80.33
C MET A 1 -25.12 49.88 79.60
N SER A 2 -25.99 48.93 79.98
CA SER A 2 -25.99 47.56 79.44
C SER A 2 -26.70 47.40 78.07
N GLN A 3 -27.77 48.14 77.79
CA GLN A 3 -28.55 47.99 76.54
C GLN A 3 -27.79 48.42 75.27
N TYR A 4 -27.03 49.52 75.30
CA TYR A 4 -26.25 49.97 74.14
C TYR A 4 -25.10 49.00 73.79
N TRP A 5 -24.59 48.28 74.78
CA TRP A 5 -23.53 47.28 74.58
C TRP A 5 -24.08 46.01 73.90
N LEU A 6 -25.27 45.56 74.30
CA LEU A 6 -25.97 44.44 73.66
C LEU A 6 -26.37 44.75 72.21
N ILE A 7 -26.85 45.97 71.93
CA ILE A 7 -27.18 46.41 70.57
C ILE A 7 -25.93 46.49 69.70
N GLY A 8 -24.80 46.98 70.24
CA GLY A 8 -23.52 47.01 69.54
C GLY A 8 -23.01 45.61 69.17
N ILE A 9 -23.09 44.66 70.10
CA ILE A 9 -22.69 43.26 69.87
C ILE A 9 -23.59 42.60 68.82
N SER A 10 -24.90 42.84 68.87
CA SER A 10 -25.84 42.31 67.88
C SER A 10 -25.58 42.87 66.48
N GLY A 11 -25.24 44.16 66.37
CA GLY A 11 -24.88 44.79 65.09
C GLY A 11 -23.60 44.21 64.49
N VAL A 12 -22.59 43.99 65.32
CA VAL A 12 -21.32 43.36 64.90
C VAL A 12 -21.55 41.91 64.47
N ALA A 13 -22.36 41.14 65.21
CA ALA A 13 -22.69 39.77 64.85
C ALA A 13 -23.43 39.67 63.51
N LEU A 14 -24.39 40.58 63.25
CA LEU A 14 -25.08 40.65 61.97
C LEU A 14 -24.14 41.02 60.83
N PHE A 15 -23.22 41.96 61.06
CA PHE A 15 -22.23 42.33 60.05
C PHE A 15 -21.31 41.16 59.70
N PHE A 16 -20.81 40.43 60.69
CA PHE A 16 -20.01 39.23 60.46
C PHE A 16 -20.79 38.12 59.75
N ALA A 17 -22.05 37.90 60.10
CA ALA A 17 -22.90 36.94 59.41
C ALA A 17 -23.10 37.32 57.93
N LEU A 18 -23.31 38.61 57.65
CA LEU A 18 -23.51 39.10 56.29
C LEU A 18 -22.23 38.98 55.45
N VAL A 19 -21.07 39.32 56.01
CA VAL A 19 -19.76 39.11 55.37
C VAL A 19 -19.48 37.63 55.13
N SER A 20 -19.81 36.76 56.09
CA SER A 20 -19.64 35.31 55.96
C SER A 20 -20.48 34.73 54.81
N ILE A 21 -21.74 35.15 54.69
CA ILE A 21 -22.62 34.74 53.59
C ILE A 21 -22.05 35.18 52.22
N ILE A 22 -21.54 36.41 52.12
CA ILE A 22 -20.92 36.90 50.89
C ILE A 22 -19.65 36.10 50.55
N ALA A 23 -18.83 35.76 51.54
CA ALA A 23 -17.64 34.94 51.33
C ALA A 23 -17.99 33.53 50.83
N VAL A 24 -18.99 32.88 51.44
CA VAL A 24 -19.44 31.53 51.05
C VAL A 24 -20.02 31.51 49.63
N THR A 25 -20.82 32.50 49.26
CA THR A 25 -21.40 32.59 47.90
C THR A 25 -20.33 32.77 46.82
N ARG A 26 -19.28 33.56 47.09
CA ARG A 26 -18.14 33.71 46.16
C ARG A 26 -17.30 32.44 46.05
N LEU A 27 -17.04 31.76 47.15
CA LEU A 27 -16.34 30.48 47.14
C LEU A 27 -17.14 29.41 46.39
N ALA A 28 -18.45 29.32 46.63
CA ALA A 28 -19.33 28.39 45.92
C ALA A 28 -19.35 28.64 44.41
N ALA A 29 -19.37 29.91 43.99
CA ALA A 29 -19.30 30.28 42.57
C ALA A 29 -17.97 29.87 41.93
N SER A 30 -16.84 30.11 42.60
CA SER A 30 -15.51 29.74 42.12
C SER A 30 -15.32 28.21 42.03
N VAL A 31 -15.80 27.46 43.03
CA VAL A 31 -15.78 25.99 43.00
C VAL A 31 -16.62 25.45 41.85
N LYS A 32 -17.80 26.04 41.60
CA LYS A 32 -18.67 25.65 40.47
C LYS A 32 -17.96 25.84 39.14
N THR A 33 -17.27 26.97 38.93
CA THR A 33 -16.51 27.23 37.69
C THR A 33 -15.31 26.28 37.52
N HIS A 34 -14.63 25.90 38.61
CA HIS A 34 -13.57 24.89 38.54
C HIS A 34 -14.11 23.50 38.22
N SER A 35 -15.28 23.13 38.77
CA SER A 35 -15.92 21.84 38.48
C SER A 35 -16.39 21.72 37.03
N SER A 36 -16.91 22.80 36.44
CA SER A 36 -17.32 22.81 35.02
C SER A 36 -16.11 22.73 34.10
N ASN A 37 -15.01 23.41 34.43
CA ASN A 37 -13.78 23.32 33.66
C ASN A 37 -13.16 21.91 33.72
N ALA A 38 -13.18 21.27 34.90
CA ALA A 38 -12.70 19.90 35.04
C ALA A 38 -13.53 18.91 34.20
N ARG A 39 -14.87 19.03 34.22
CA ARG A 39 -15.75 18.19 33.38
C ARG A 39 -15.56 18.45 31.89
N TRP A 40 -15.37 19.71 31.50
CA TRP A 40 -15.12 20.07 30.11
C TRP A 40 -13.77 19.53 29.62
N LEU A 41 -12.72 19.62 30.45
CA LEU A 41 -11.41 19.02 30.16
C LEU A 41 -11.49 17.50 30.09
N GLN A 42 -12.27 16.87 30.96
CA GLN A 42 -12.48 15.42 30.92
C GLN A 42 -13.20 14.99 29.62
N ALA A 43 -14.23 15.71 29.20
CA ALA A 43 -14.91 15.45 27.93
C ALA A 43 -13.99 15.69 26.71
N GLN A 44 -13.11 16.69 26.79
CA GLN A 44 -12.06 16.92 25.78
C GLN A 44 -11.08 15.75 25.71
N LEU A 45 -10.60 15.26 26.85
CA LEU A 45 -9.67 14.13 26.92
C LEU A 45 -10.31 12.84 26.39
N GLU A 46 -11.55 12.54 26.78
CA GLU A 46 -12.28 11.37 26.28
C GLU A 46 -12.51 11.45 24.77
N ARG A 47 -12.78 12.64 24.24
CA ARG A 47 -12.89 12.85 22.79
C ARG A 47 -11.54 12.62 22.09
N ILE A 48 -10.46 13.16 22.62
CA ILE A 48 -9.11 12.97 22.06
C ILE A 48 -8.70 11.50 22.09
N GLU A 49 -9.02 10.78 23.17
CA GLU A 49 -8.75 9.35 23.31
C GLU A 49 -9.53 8.53 22.27
N ASN A 50 -10.81 8.84 22.07
CA ASN A 50 -11.63 8.22 21.02
C ASN A 50 -11.10 8.54 19.60
N GLU A 51 -10.67 9.78 19.35
CA GLU A 51 -10.08 10.17 18.08
C GLU A 51 -8.73 9.45 17.85
N GLN A 52 -7.90 9.29 18.88
CA GLN A 52 -6.67 8.49 18.80
C GLN A 52 -6.95 7.01 18.50
N GLY A 53 -7.90 6.38 19.18
CA GLY A 53 -8.29 4.99 18.91
C GLY A 53 -8.83 4.80 17.48
N SER A 54 -9.59 5.78 16.99
CA SER A 54 -10.05 5.78 15.59
C SER A 54 -8.90 5.91 14.59
N ILE A 55 -7.91 6.74 14.88
CA ILE A 55 -6.71 6.91 14.04
C ILE A 55 -5.89 5.62 14.05
N GLU A 56 -5.68 5.00 15.21
CA GLU A 56 -4.97 3.73 15.33
C GLU A 56 -5.65 2.62 14.51
N SER A 57 -6.98 2.54 14.58
CA SER A 57 -7.77 1.62 13.77
C SER A 57 -7.61 1.88 12.26
N ALA A 58 -7.65 3.16 11.85
CA ALA A 58 -7.43 3.55 10.46
C ALA A 58 -6.02 3.21 9.99
N LEU A 59 -5.01 3.37 10.86
CA LEU A 59 -3.61 3.07 10.56
C LEU A 59 -3.38 1.55 10.43
N ALA A 60 -4.00 0.75 11.30
CA ALA A 60 -4.02 -0.71 11.19
C ALA A 60 -4.78 -1.19 9.95
N GLY A 61 -5.84 -0.49 9.55
CA GLY A 61 -6.54 -0.71 8.28
C GLY A 61 -5.66 -0.41 7.07
N LEU A 62 -4.91 0.70 7.13
CA LEU A 62 -3.97 1.10 6.09
C LEU A 62 -2.81 0.12 5.96
N GLY A 63 -2.25 -0.37 7.07
CA GLY A 63 -1.21 -1.40 7.07
C GLY A 63 -1.63 -2.66 6.32
N ARG A 64 -2.81 -3.21 6.66
CA ARG A 64 -3.39 -4.37 5.94
C ARG A 64 -3.61 -4.10 4.46
N HIS A 65 -3.97 -2.87 4.10
CA HIS A 65 -4.14 -2.48 2.70
C HIS A 65 -2.80 -2.39 1.96
N MET A 66 -1.75 -1.89 2.62
CA MET A 66 -0.39 -1.88 2.06
C MET A 66 0.15 -3.29 1.86
N ASP A 67 -0.05 -4.20 2.81
CA ASP A 67 0.32 -5.62 2.65
C ASP A 67 -0.38 -6.24 1.42
N GLY A 68 -1.67 -5.91 1.24
CA GLY A 68 -2.44 -6.33 0.06
C GLY A 68 -1.94 -5.73 -1.25
N PHE A 69 -1.38 -4.51 -1.24
CA PHE A 69 -0.73 -3.92 -2.41
C PHE A 69 0.59 -4.60 -2.72
N ASP A 70 1.43 -4.87 -1.72
CA ASP A 70 2.72 -5.54 -1.90
C ASP A 70 2.53 -6.94 -2.51
N GLN A 71 1.52 -7.69 -2.04
CA GLN A 71 1.16 -8.98 -2.63
C GLN A 71 0.69 -8.86 -4.09
N LYS A 72 -0.03 -7.79 -4.44
CA LYS A 72 -0.46 -7.56 -5.84
C LYS A 72 0.72 -7.18 -6.73
N ILE A 73 1.65 -6.38 -6.22
CA ILE A 73 2.86 -5.96 -6.96
C ILE A 73 3.75 -7.17 -7.24
N THR A 74 4.01 -8.00 -6.24
CA THR A 74 4.79 -9.24 -6.42
C THR A 74 4.14 -10.19 -7.42
N LEU A 75 2.81 -10.34 -7.37
CA LEU A 75 2.08 -11.16 -8.33
C LEU A 75 2.14 -10.58 -9.76
N GLN A 76 2.06 -9.25 -9.92
CA GLN A 76 2.23 -8.61 -11.22
C GLN A 76 3.65 -8.76 -11.76
N ALA A 77 4.67 -8.64 -10.90
CA ALA A 77 6.06 -8.84 -11.29
C ALA A 77 6.29 -10.27 -11.81
N GLN A 78 5.77 -11.28 -11.11
CA GLN A 78 5.83 -12.67 -11.58
C GLN A 78 5.10 -12.88 -12.92
N ARG A 79 3.95 -12.24 -13.12
CA ARG A 79 3.24 -12.32 -14.41
C ARG A 79 4.03 -11.68 -15.54
N LEU A 80 4.69 -10.54 -15.29
CA LEU A 80 5.53 -9.88 -16.28
C LEU A 80 6.73 -10.75 -16.67
N GLU A 81 7.42 -11.34 -15.69
CA GLU A 81 8.54 -12.26 -15.93
C GLU A 81 8.12 -13.48 -16.76
N HIS A 82 6.94 -14.04 -16.48
CA HIS A 82 6.40 -15.16 -17.25
C HIS A 82 6.03 -14.77 -18.69
N ILE A 83 5.46 -13.57 -18.88
CA ILE A 83 5.14 -13.05 -20.21
C ILE A 83 6.43 -12.78 -20.99
N GLU A 84 7.44 -12.19 -20.36
CA GLU A 84 8.74 -11.92 -20.96
C GLU A 84 9.41 -13.22 -21.43
N THR A 85 9.44 -14.24 -20.57
CA THR A 85 9.99 -15.56 -20.90
C THR A 85 9.27 -16.18 -22.10
N ARG A 86 7.93 -16.08 -22.14
CA ARG A 86 7.12 -16.57 -23.27
C ARG A 86 7.38 -15.78 -24.55
N LEU A 87 7.56 -14.47 -24.44
CA LEU A 87 7.82 -13.61 -25.59
C LEU A 87 9.19 -13.91 -26.19
N VAL A 88 10.23 -14.05 -25.35
CA VAL A 88 11.56 -14.50 -25.80
C VAL A 88 11.48 -15.87 -26.48
N SER A 89 10.75 -16.82 -25.89
CA SER A 89 10.58 -18.15 -26.47
C SER A 89 9.85 -18.11 -27.81
N ALA A 90 8.80 -17.29 -27.94
CA ALA A 90 8.03 -17.13 -29.16
C ALA A 90 8.84 -16.45 -30.27
N THR A 91 9.62 -15.42 -29.94
CA THR A 91 10.52 -14.74 -30.88
C THR A 91 11.58 -15.70 -31.41
N ASN A 92 12.22 -16.48 -30.52
CA ASN A 92 13.23 -17.47 -30.93
C ASN A 92 12.63 -18.57 -31.82
N ALA A 93 11.38 -18.98 -31.57
CA ALA A 93 10.68 -19.95 -32.40
C ALA A 93 10.33 -19.40 -33.80
N ASP A 94 9.83 -18.16 -33.89
CA ASP A 94 9.49 -17.51 -35.17
C ASP A 94 10.74 -17.27 -36.04
N ASP A 95 11.86 -16.85 -35.44
CA ASP A 95 13.13 -16.70 -36.17
C ASP A 95 13.65 -18.04 -36.72
N SER A 96 13.52 -19.13 -35.95
CA SER A 96 13.91 -20.47 -36.38
C SER A 96 13.03 -21.00 -37.53
N GLU A 97 11.71 -20.76 -37.47
CA GLU A 97 10.75 -21.21 -38.49
C GLU A 97 10.89 -20.44 -39.81
N ARG A 98 11.22 -19.14 -39.75
CA ARG A 98 11.57 -18.33 -40.93
C ARG A 98 12.89 -18.77 -41.57
N GLY A 99 13.91 -19.08 -40.77
CA GLY A 99 15.17 -19.63 -41.25
C GLY A 99 14.99 -20.97 -41.97
N PHE A 100 14.21 -21.88 -41.37
CA PHE A 100 13.93 -23.19 -41.94
C PHE A 100 13.13 -23.11 -43.24
N SER A 101 12.04 -22.33 -43.29
CA SER A 101 11.23 -22.16 -44.50
C SER A 101 12.02 -21.54 -45.66
N HIS A 102 12.94 -20.62 -45.36
CA HIS A 102 13.88 -20.06 -46.33
C HIS A 102 14.89 -21.09 -46.83
N ALA A 103 15.46 -21.90 -45.93
CA ALA A 103 16.38 -22.99 -46.27
C ALA A 103 15.72 -24.04 -47.18
N VAL A 104 14.48 -24.43 -46.88
CA VAL A 104 13.68 -25.35 -47.70
C VAL A 104 13.51 -24.78 -49.11
N ARG A 105 13.11 -23.51 -49.23
CA ARG A 105 12.89 -22.86 -50.53
C ARG A 105 14.16 -22.73 -51.36
N LEU A 106 15.31 -22.50 -50.75
CA LEU A 106 16.57 -22.44 -51.49
C LEU A 106 17.08 -23.84 -51.88
N SER A 107 16.82 -24.85 -51.03
CA SER A 107 17.16 -26.24 -51.32
C SER A 107 16.35 -26.80 -52.51
N THR A 108 15.06 -26.44 -52.64
CA THR A 108 14.22 -26.83 -53.80
C THR A 108 14.66 -26.16 -55.10
N GLN A 109 15.30 -25.00 -55.02
CA GLN A 109 15.89 -24.31 -56.18
C GLN A 109 17.27 -24.88 -56.57
N GLY A 110 17.83 -25.80 -55.77
CA GLY A 110 19.12 -26.43 -56.01
C GLY A 110 20.33 -25.49 -55.85
N ARG A 111 20.15 -24.33 -55.21
CA ARG A 111 21.18 -23.27 -55.14
C ARG A 111 21.97 -23.22 -53.83
N VAL A 112 21.90 -24.26 -53.00
CA VAL A 112 22.50 -24.24 -51.66
C VAL A 112 23.31 -25.49 -51.40
N THR A 113 24.45 -25.30 -50.73
CA THR A 113 25.35 -26.38 -50.34
C THR A 113 25.07 -26.88 -48.92
N LEU A 114 25.54 -28.08 -48.59
CA LEU A 114 25.39 -28.65 -47.25
C LEU A 114 25.94 -27.72 -46.16
N GLN A 115 27.12 -27.14 -46.42
CA GLN A 115 27.81 -26.28 -45.47
C GLN A 115 27.02 -24.99 -45.19
N GLU A 116 26.35 -24.46 -46.21
CA GLU A 116 25.55 -23.24 -46.15
C GLU A 116 24.21 -23.49 -45.42
N LEU A 117 23.59 -24.66 -45.60
CA LEU A 117 22.43 -25.07 -44.80
C LEU A 117 22.74 -25.19 -43.30
N VAL A 118 23.91 -25.72 -42.96
CA VAL A 118 24.31 -25.91 -41.56
C VAL A 118 24.78 -24.60 -40.91
N ASN A 119 25.62 -23.82 -41.60
CA ASN A 119 26.20 -22.60 -41.04
C ASN A 119 25.25 -21.39 -41.05
N ASP A 120 24.48 -21.19 -42.13
CA ASP A 120 23.67 -19.97 -42.29
C ASP A 120 22.22 -20.15 -41.84
N PHE A 121 21.72 -21.40 -41.83
CA PHE A 121 20.34 -21.72 -41.43
C PHE A 121 20.26 -22.55 -40.15
N GLY A 122 21.39 -22.91 -39.54
CA GLY A 122 21.45 -23.62 -38.25
C GLY A 122 20.86 -25.04 -38.30
N LEU A 123 20.74 -25.64 -39.49
CA LEU A 123 20.24 -27.00 -39.65
C LEU A 123 21.25 -28.02 -39.12
N SER A 124 20.79 -29.13 -38.54
CA SER A 124 21.68 -30.24 -38.25
C SER A 124 22.22 -30.85 -39.54
N GLU A 125 23.42 -31.42 -39.49
CA GLU A 125 24.07 -32.04 -40.66
C GLU A 125 23.19 -33.14 -41.28
N SER A 126 22.46 -33.90 -40.45
CA SER A 126 21.49 -34.91 -40.89
C SER A 126 20.26 -34.32 -41.60
N GLU A 127 19.75 -33.18 -41.15
CA GLU A 127 18.59 -32.51 -41.77
C GLU A 127 18.97 -31.86 -43.09
N ALA A 128 20.13 -31.20 -43.14
CA ALA A 128 20.68 -30.63 -44.37
C ALA A 128 20.92 -31.70 -45.44
N GLN A 129 21.46 -32.87 -45.06
CA GLN A 129 21.66 -34.00 -45.97
C GLN A 129 20.33 -34.56 -46.51
N LEU A 130 19.31 -34.68 -45.66
CA LEU A 130 17.98 -35.13 -46.05
C LEU A 130 17.32 -34.16 -47.03
N LEU A 131 17.36 -32.85 -46.74
CA LEU A 131 16.80 -31.81 -47.61
C LEU A 131 17.45 -31.81 -49.00
N LEU A 132 18.77 -31.90 -49.07
CA LEU A 132 19.48 -31.98 -50.35
C LEU A 132 19.16 -33.27 -51.10
N ARG A 133 19.06 -34.41 -50.41
CA ARG A 133 18.74 -35.69 -51.05
C ARG A 133 17.34 -35.74 -51.64
N ILE A 134 16.37 -35.09 -50.99
CA ILE A 134 14.98 -35.02 -51.45
C ILE A 134 14.84 -34.08 -52.65
N ASN A 135 15.52 -32.93 -52.63
CA ASN A 135 15.35 -31.87 -53.63
C ASN A 135 16.34 -31.95 -54.81
N GLN A 136 17.49 -32.61 -54.61
CA GLN A 136 18.40 -33.01 -55.68
C GLN A 136 18.47 -34.54 -55.69
N PRO A 137 17.39 -35.23 -56.13
CA PRO A 137 17.47 -36.66 -56.34
C PRO A 137 18.59 -36.86 -57.35
N LYS A 138 19.70 -37.46 -56.91
CA LYS A 138 20.83 -37.80 -57.76
C LYS A 138 20.27 -38.41 -59.04
N SER A 139 20.40 -37.72 -60.17
CA SER A 139 20.16 -38.31 -61.48
C SER A 139 21.21 -39.40 -61.62
N VAL A 140 20.79 -40.64 -61.38
CA VAL A 140 21.48 -41.82 -61.89
C VAL A 140 21.43 -41.77 -63.41
#